data_AF-A0A6G0QD09-F1
#
_entry.id   AF-A0A6G0QD09-F1
#
_cell.length_a   1.000
_cell.length_b   1.000
_cell.length_c   1.000
_cell.angle_alpha   90.00
_cell.angle_beta   90.00
_cell.angle_gamma   90.00
#
_symmetry.space_group_name_H-M   'P 1'
#
loop_
_entity.id
_entity.type
_entity.pdbx_description
1 polymer ?
#
loop_
_entity_poly.entity_id
_entity_poly.type
_entity_poly.pdbx_seq_one_letter_code
_entity_poly.pdbx_strand_id
1 'polypeptide(L)'
;MYILVLVLICIQVLVPAPASAFSFSSWFGNNDDGSSGTKERADGSSSRTASSTEVSLSDGTDLKPQQPLLDADAWFLTEHEITESRGGIPRSDMSVYTTGNKVTAYTVTNEFYNAVYDDLNTTKEGDRVMLATWLAALVPFKPDVDPTGAKSGFKEVFAGIVERGGHASILGWASIAGGYMPYNIKARDAINSIPKSSINGAKAQFIFDDRVNLIASHHQKTLVIAASNSSENDDQPVAYVGLDDDLLNFKNPPYEDLPPLDYASSNTTSKLGNQSIQITRTLSCKYKHYKEFAPKGEISLFRARLKAIKNAKNFIYIEDQYFVLVPELLDALMEVMPKIQRLIVVTKEQTNAFSNAGYIKYLYQNVEPIRSKYPNKFKIYTTKAELGLCIHTKIVIIDDVYLSIGSANWNRRSMATDSELNADLVDGDTVESPEGVTVGKLPRDFRIRKFMEMTGLSYDELDAMP
;
A
#
# COMPACT_ATOMS: atom_id res chain seq x y z
N MET A 1 47.45 34.39 34.00
CA MET A 1 48.11 33.16 33.49
C MET A 1 47.04 32.08 33.50
N TYR A 2 46.35 31.68 32.43
CA TYR A 2 46.55 31.79 30.99
C TYR A 2 45.28 32.29 30.26
N ILE A 3 45.52 32.99 29.15
CA ILE A 3 44.58 33.46 28.12
C ILE A 3 44.67 32.48 26.94
N LEU A 4 43.55 32.15 26.28
CA LEU A 4 43.50 31.81 24.84
C LEU A 4 42.02 31.86 24.38
N VAL A 5 41.53 33.01 23.91
CA VAL A 5 41.39 33.42 22.49
C VAL A 5 40.53 32.46 21.66
N LEU A 6 39.24 32.80 21.55
CA LEU A 6 38.31 32.25 20.57
C LEU A 6 38.56 32.96 19.23
N VAL A 7 39.07 32.23 18.23
CA VAL A 7 39.19 32.72 16.85
C VAL A 7 37.86 32.50 16.15
N LEU A 8 37.17 33.59 15.85
CA LEU A 8 35.98 33.63 15.01
C LEU A 8 36.42 33.49 13.54
N ILE A 9 36.16 32.34 12.91
CA ILE A 9 36.31 32.19 11.46
C ILE A 9 34.95 32.45 10.82
N CYS A 10 34.77 33.65 10.27
CA CYS A 10 33.67 33.98 9.37
C CYS A 10 33.86 33.23 8.05
N ILE A 11 33.15 32.13 7.84
CA ILE A 11 32.92 31.58 6.50
C ILE A 11 31.64 32.22 5.97
N GLN A 12 31.80 33.10 4.97
CA GLN A 12 30.69 33.54 4.15
C GLN A 12 30.12 32.31 3.41
N VAL A 13 29.00 31.79 3.90
CA VAL A 13 28.17 30.88 3.11
C VAL A 13 27.37 31.78 2.16
N LEU A 14 27.70 31.70 0.87
CA LEU A 14 26.81 32.17 -0.18
C LEU A 14 25.44 31.51 0.04
N VAL A 15 24.43 32.34 0.28
CA VAL A 15 23.03 31.96 0.25
C VAL A 15 22.75 31.41 -1.15
N PRO A 16 22.39 30.13 -1.33
CA PRO A 16 21.73 29.73 -2.56
C PRO A 16 20.38 30.44 -2.57
N ALA A 17 20.09 31.17 -3.65
CA ALA A 17 18.81 31.81 -3.89
C ALA A 17 17.66 30.82 -3.60
N PRO A 18 16.52 31.28 -3.06
CA PRO A 18 15.37 30.41 -2.84
C PRO A 18 15.02 29.76 -4.18
N ALA A 19 15.08 28.43 -4.22
CA ALA A 19 14.59 27.66 -5.36
C ALA A 19 13.16 28.12 -5.62
N SER A 20 12.95 28.65 -6.82
CA SER A 20 11.70 29.22 -7.30
C SER A 20 10.55 28.28 -6.99
N ALA A 21 9.63 28.71 -6.14
CA ALA A 21 8.34 28.06 -5.98
C ALA A 21 7.62 28.11 -7.34
N PHE A 22 7.46 26.95 -7.98
CA PHE A 22 6.66 26.85 -9.20
C PHE A 22 5.17 26.78 -8.84
N SER A 23 4.39 27.65 -9.47
CA SER A 23 2.92 27.63 -9.45
C SER A 23 2.39 26.42 -10.21
N PHE A 24 1.44 25.70 -9.62
CA PHE A 24 0.80 24.48 -10.16
C PHE A 24 -0.16 24.74 -11.35
N SER A 25 -0.21 25.96 -11.88
CA SER A 25 -0.98 26.29 -13.10
C SER A 25 -0.45 25.64 -14.39
N SER A 26 0.73 25.01 -14.36
CA SER A 26 1.35 24.39 -15.54
C SER A 26 0.90 22.95 -15.85
N TRP A 27 -0.03 22.38 -15.08
CA TRP A 27 -0.61 21.07 -15.40
C TRP A 27 -1.44 21.07 -16.69
N PHE A 28 -1.94 22.23 -17.13
CA PHE A 28 -2.89 22.35 -18.25
C PHE A 28 -2.67 23.57 -19.17
N GLY A 29 -1.51 24.23 -19.12
CA GLY A 29 -1.23 25.44 -19.92
C GLY A 29 -0.20 25.24 -21.01
N ASN A 30 -0.62 25.35 -22.28
CA ASN A 30 0.25 25.52 -23.44
C ASN A 30 0.99 26.86 -23.35
N ASN A 31 2.31 26.84 -23.43
CA ASN A 31 3.09 28.01 -23.84
C ASN A 31 3.73 27.71 -25.19
N ASP A 32 3.01 28.07 -26.25
CA ASP A 32 3.56 28.23 -27.59
C ASP A 32 4.41 29.52 -27.60
N ASP A 33 5.73 29.37 -27.63
CA ASP A 33 6.61 30.42 -28.16
C ASP A 33 7.15 29.96 -29.51
N GLY A 34 6.52 30.48 -30.56
CA GLY A 34 6.88 30.22 -31.94
C GLY A 34 8.26 30.76 -32.28
N SER A 35 9.07 29.92 -32.93
CA SER A 35 10.26 30.34 -33.65
C SER A 35 10.48 29.38 -34.83
N SER A 36 10.18 29.89 -36.01
CA SER A 36 10.35 29.25 -37.32
C SER A 36 11.84 29.10 -37.68
N GLY A 37 12.27 27.91 -38.09
CA GLY A 37 13.61 27.65 -38.61
C GLY A 37 13.66 26.53 -39.66
N THR A 38 13.70 26.95 -40.92
CA THR A 38 14.12 26.31 -42.19
C THR A 38 14.55 24.83 -42.26
N LYS A 39 13.98 24.16 -43.28
CA LYS A 39 14.39 22.86 -43.85
C LYS A 39 15.74 22.93 -44.56
N GLU A 40 16.62 21.95 -44.30
CA GLU A 40 17.62 21.49 -45.27
C GLU A 40 17.64 19.95 -45.34
N ARG A 41 17.69 19.45 -46.59
CA ARG A 41 17.89 18.04 -46.94
C ARG A 41 19.39 17.76 -47.02
N ALA A 42 19.82 16.61 -46.52
CA ALA A 42 21.05 15.97 -46.96
C ALA A 42 20.84 14.45 -47.04
N ASP A 43 21.06 13.90 -48.25
CA ASP A 43 21.20 12.47 -48.51
C ASP A 43 22.53 11.96 -47.93
N GLY A 44 22.52 10.72 -47.42
CA GLY A 44 23.74 10.05 -46.95
C GLY A 44 23.49 8.66 -46.40
N SER A 45 23.56 7.66 -47.27
CA SER A 45 23.57 6.23 -46.92
C SER A 45 24.80 5.88 -46.04
N SER A 46 24.57 5.30 -44.86
CA SER A 46 25.47 4.25 -44.33
C SER A 46 24.76 3.36 -43.31
N SER A 47 24.82 2.05 -43.54
CA SER A 47 24.34 1.01 -42.65
C SER A 47 25.27 0.86 -41.45
N ARG A 48 24.77 1.16 -40.24
CA ARG A 48 25.20 0.61 -38.95
C ARG A 48 24.01 0.72 -38.00
N THR A 49 23.42 -0.41 -37.63
CA THR A 49 22.38 -0.50 -36.59
C THR A 49 23.00 -0.19 -35.23
N ALA A 50 23.04 1.10 -34.91
CA ALA A 50 23.04 1.58 -33.54
C ALA A 50 21.56 1.75 -33.15
N SER A 51 21.11 1.02 -32.13
CA SER A 51 19.83 1.28 -31.49
C SER A 51 19.91 2.66 -30.84
N SER A 52 19.51 3.70 -31.55
CA SER A 52 19.24 5.00 -30.96
C SER A 52 18.07 4.83 -30.00
N THR A 53 18.37 4.81 -28.70
CA THR A 53 17.39 5.10 -27.66
C THR A 53 16.96 6.56 -27.83
N GLU A 54 16.10 6.83 -28.79
CA GLU A 54 15.52 8.15 -28.98
C GLU A 54 14.69 8.51 -27.75
N VAL A 55 14.98 9.69 -27.19
CA VAL A 55 14.21 10.27 -26.10
C VAL A 55 12.83 10.64 -26.65
N SER A 56 11.77 10.18 -26.00
CA SER A 56 10.41 10.60 -26.34
C SER A 56 10.16 12.01 -25.81
N LEU A 57 9.88 12.94 -26.73
CA LEU A 57 9.51 14.32 -26.38
C LEU A 57 7.99 14.50 -26.17
N SER A 58 7.18 13.50 -26.52
CA SER A 58 5.74 13.48 -26.22
C SER A 58 5.51 13.65 -24.72
N ASP A 59 4.58 14.52 -24.36
CA ASP A 59 4.07 14.72 -23.01
C ASP A 59 2.80 13.89 -22.74
N GLY A 60 2.37 13.09 -23.71
CA GLY A 60 1.19 12.24 -23.67
C GLY A 60 -0.08 12.89 -24.24
N THR A 61 -0.08 14.20 -24.51
CA THR A 61 -1.27 14.90 -25.05
C THR A 61 -1.62 14.49 -26.48
N ASP A 62 -0.66 13.94 -27.21
CA ASP A 62 -0.84 13.35 -28.54
C ASP A 62 -1.59 12.01 -28.52
N LEU A 63 -1.64 11.35 -27.36
CA LEU A 63 -2.36 10.10 -27.18
C LEU A 63 -3.81 10.38 -26.80
N LYS A 64 -4.73 9.84 -27.60
CA LYS A 64 -6.16 9.88 -27.27
C LYS A 64 -6.46 8.96 -26.09
N PRO A 65 -7.25 9.41 -25.10
CA PRO A 65 -7.79 8.53 -24.06
C PRO A 65 -8.46 7.30 -24.68
N GLN A 66 -8.21 6.15 -24.09
CA GLN A 66 -8.76 4.85 -24.51
C GLN A 66 -9.63 4.31 -23.38
N GLN A 67 -10.80 3.76 -23.74
CA GLN A 67 -11.68 3.12 -22.76
C GLN A 67 -10.91 2.02 -22.00
N PRO A 68 -10.72 2.13 -20.68
CA PRO A 68 -10.10 1.07 -19.90
C PRO A 68 -11.02 -0.15 -19.79
N LEU A 69 -10.41 -1.30 -19.48
CA LEU A 69 -11.13 -2.55 -19.26
C LEU A 69 -11.87 -2.45 -17.92
N LEU A 70 -13.19 -2.53 -17.92
CA LEU A 70 -14.00 -2.40 -16.70
C LEU A 70 -14.17 -3.71 -15.94
N ASP A 71 -13.99 -4.85 -16.62
CA ASP A 71 -14.20 -6.16 -16.04
C ASP A 71 -13.06 -6.56 -15.10
N ALA A 72 -13.41 -7.01 -13.89
CA ALA A 72 -12.44 -7.45 -12.89
C ALA A 72 -11.50 -8.56 -13.38
N ASP A 73 -11.99 -9.47 -14.24
CA ASP A 73 -11.22 -10.57 -14.82
C ASP A 73 -10.03 -10.09 -15.68
N ALA A 74 -10.10 -8.87 -16.23
CA ALA A 74 -8.97 -8.29 -16.94
C ALA A 74 -7.81 -8.03 -15.98
N TRP A 75 -8.10 -7.55 -14.77
CA TRP A 75 -7.12 -7.05 -13.81
C TRP A 75 -6.63 -8.13 -12.84
N PHE A 76 -7.53 -9.00 -12.39
CA PHE A 76 -7.25 -9.99 -11.35
C PHE A 76 -6.57 -11.22 -11.91
N LEU A 77 -5.70 -11.84 -11.11
CA LEU A 77 -5.11 -13.13 -11.43
C LEU A 77 -6.20 -14.20 -11.52
N THR A 78 -6.07 -15.07 -12.50
CA THR A 78 -6.85 -16.31 -12.61
C THR A 78 -6.38 -17.33 -11.57
N GLU A 79 -7.17 -18.38 -11.33
CA GLU A 79 -6.77 -19.51 -10.49
C GLU A 79 -5.44 -20.13 -10.94
N HIS A 80 -5.25 -20.23 -12.26
CA HIS A 80 -4.02 -20.73 -12.85
C HIS A 80 -2.82 -19.85 -12.49
N GLU A 81 -2.93 -18.53 -12.71
CA GLU A 81 -1.86 -17.58 -12.39
C GLU A 81 -1.55 -17.55 -10.88
N ILE A 82 -2.56 -17.67 -10.01
CA ILE A 82 -2.37 -17.81 -8.56
C ILE A 82 -1.59 -19.09 -8.24
N THR A 83 -1.97 -20.22 -8.84
CA THR A 83 -1.31 -21.51 -8.64
C THR A 83 0.15 -21.49 -9.10
N GLU A 84 0.44 -20.88 -10.26
CA GLU A 84 1.80 -20.67 -10.74
C GLU A 84 2.61 -19.78 -9.78
N SER A 85 2.00 -18.72 -9.24
CA SER A 85 2.63 -17.84 -8.24
C SER A 85 2.96 -18.54 -6.91
N ARG A 86 2.42 -19.74 -6.68
CA ARG A 86 2.59 -20.58 -5.48
C ARG A 86 3.42 -21.83 -5.75
N GLY A 87 4.22 -21.84 -6.82
CA GLY A 87 5.07 -23.00 -7.17
C GLY A 87 4.26 -24.24 -7.55
N GLY A 88 3.08 -24.05 -8.14
CA GLY A 88 2.18 -25.11 -8.59
C GLY A 88 1.24 -25.63 -7.49
N ILE A 89 1.16 -24.95 -6.33
CA ILE A 89 0.26 -25.35 -5.24
C ILE A 89 -1.01 -24.49 -5.30
N PRO A 90 -2.19 -25.09 -5.53
CA PRO A 90 -3.45 -24.36 -5.55
C PRO A 90 -3.70 -23.58 -4.24
N ARG A 91 -4.50 -22.52 -4.34
CA ARG A 91 -5.02 -21.76 -3.18
C ARG A 91 -6.46 -22.21 -2.92
N SER A 92 -6.62 -23.29 -2.18
CA SER A 92 -7.93 -23.92 -1.93
C SER A 92 -8.69 -23.34 -0.75
N ASP A 93 -8.02 -22.52 0.08
CA ASP A 93 -8.53 -21.90 1.30
C ASP A 93 -9.22 -20.55 1.05
N MET A 94 -9.15 -20.02 -0.16
CA MET A 94 -9.69 -18.70 -0.50
C MET A 94 -10.07 -18.63 -1.98
N SER A 95 -11.25 -18.08 -2.28
CA SER A 95 -11.70 -17.80 -3.65
C SER A 95 -10.68 -16.96 -4.43
N VAL A 96 -10.71 -17.06 -5.76
CA VAL A 96 -9.82 -16.28 -6.64
C VAL A 96 -10.02 -14.79 -6.41
N TYR A 97 -11.28 -14.36 -6.39
CA TYR A 97 -11.75 -13.04 -5.96
C TYR A 97 -13.22 -13.16 -5.52
N THR A 98 -13.76 -12.12 -4.87
CA THR A 98 -15.18 -12.02 -4.54
C THR A 98 -15.81 -10.83 -5.25
N THR A 99 -17.12 -10.89 -5.50
CA THR A 99 -17.93 -9.79 -6.05
C THR A 99 -18.97 -9.31 -5.06
N GLY A 100 -19.58 -8.15 -5.33
CA GLY A 100 -20.68 -7.62 -4.52
C GLY A 100 -20.28 -7.13 -3.12
N ASN A 101 -18.98 -6.90 -2.92
CA ASN A 101 -18.44 -6.41 -1.66
C ASN A 101 -18.79 -4.92 -1.51
N LYS A 102 -18.88 -4.46 -0.26
CA LYS A 102 -18.91 -3.04 0.09
C LYS A 102 -17.52 -2.62 0.56
N VAL A 103 -16.92 -1.66 -0.13
CA VAL A 103 -15.59 -1.16 0.22
C VAL A 103 -15.63 0.31 0.57
N THR A 104 -14.95 0.68 1.65
CA THR A 104 -14.62 2.07 1.96
C THR A 104 -13.11 2.22 1.93
N ALA A 105 -12.63 3.19 1.15
CA ALA A 105 -11.20 3.48 1.04
C ALA A 105 -10.89 4.79 1.78
N TYR A 106 -9.84 4.76 2.61
CA TYR A 106 -9.46 5.89 3.46
C TYR A 106 -8.18 6.54 2.89
N THR A 107 -8.23 7.84 2.60
CA THR A 107 -7.09 8.61 2.09
C THR A 107 -6.23 9.22 3.20
N VAL A 108 -6.80 9.34 4.40
CA VAL A 108 -6.17 9.92 5.60
C VAL A 108 -6.33 9.00 6.82
N THR A 109 -5.35 9.06 7.73
CA THR A 109 -5.28 8.14 8.88
C THR A 109 -6.34 8.40 9.94
N ASN A 110 -6.80 9.64 10.12
CA ASN A 110 -7.83 9.99 11.11
C ASN A 110 -9.14 9.23 10.81
N GLU A 111 -9.64 9.30 9.58
CA GLU A 111 -10.86 8.61 9.17
C GLU A 111 -10.76 7.09 9.35
N PHE A 112 -9.62 6.51 8.99
CA PHE A 112 -9.35 5.08 9.18
C PHE A 112 -9.41 4.68 10.66
N TYR A 113 -8.67 5.37 11.54
CA TYR A 113 -8.65 5.02 12.96
C TYR A 113 -9.96 5.34 13.66
N ASN A 114 -10.72 6.33 13.19
CA ASN A 114 -12.07 6.60 13.67
C ASN A 114 -13.01 5.44 13.37
N ALA A 115 -13.04 4.99 12.11
CA ALA A 115 -13.86 3.86 11.69
C ALA A 115 -13.46 2.59 12.47
N VAL A 116 -12.17 2.29 12.57
CA VAL A 116 -11.67 1.14 13.34
C VAL A 116 -12.10 1.22 14.80
N TYR A 117 -11.97 2.39 15.45
CA TYR A 117 -12.42 2.55 16.84
C TYR A 117 -13.93 2.36 16.99
N ASP A 118 -14.71 2.92 16.07
CA ASP A 118 -16.17 2.81 16.11
C ASP A 118 -16.60 1.35 15.91
N ASP A 119 -16.05 0.64 14.92
CA ASP A 119 -16.32 -0.78 14.66
C ASP A 119 -15.90 -1.65 15.85
N LEU A 120 -14.70 -1.46 16.41
CA LEU A 120 -14.24 -2.19 17.59
C LEU A 120 -15.15 -1.99 18.81
N ASN A 121 -15.75 -0.80 18.97
CA ASN A 121 -16.69 -0.53 20.05
C ASN A 121 -18.09 -1.12 19.83
N THR A 122 -18.41 -1.58 18.62
CA THR A 122 -19.67 -2.28 18.34
C THR A 122 -19.59 -3.80 18.55
N THR A 123 -18.40 -4.35 18.82
CA THR A 123 -18.21 -5.77 19.12
C THR A 123 -19.10 -6.25 20.26
N LYS A 124 -19.63 -7.46 20.10
CA LYS A 124 -20.60 -8.10 20.98
C LYS A 124 -20.06 -9.40 21.56
N GLU A 125 -20.88 -10.04 22.39
CA GLU A 125 -20.60 -11.35 22.95
C GLU A 125 -20.33 -12.38 21.83
N GLY A 126 -19.18 -13.06 21.93
CA GLY A 126 -18.75 -14.10 21.00
C GLY A 126 -18.02 -13.61 19.74
N ASP A 127 -18.00 -12.30 19.48
CA ASP A 127 -17.25 -11.76 18.34
C ASP A 127 -15.75 -12.02 18.48
N ARG A 128 -15.04 -12.12 17.35
CA ARG A 128 -13.59 -12.32 17.30
C ARG A 128 -12.90 -11.18 16.60
N VAL A 129 -11.94 -10.57 17.28
CA VAL A 129 -11.05 -9.54 16.73
C VAL A 129 -9.66 -10.15 16.51
N MET A 130 -9.11 -10.06 15.29
CA MET A 130 -7.81 -10.65 14.93
C MET A 130 -6.91 -9.58 14.32
N LEU A 131 -5.76 -9.27 14.90
CA LEU A 131 -4.85 -8.20 14.46
C LEU A 131 -3.46 -8.76 14.13
N ALA A 132 -3.05 -8.72 12.86
CA ALA A 132 -1.66 -8.87 12.43
C ALA A 132 -0.98 -7.50 12.37
N THR A 133 0.21 -7.37 12.96
CA THR A 133 0.92 -6.09 12.99
C THR A 133 2.44 -6.20 12.98
N TRP A 134 3.07 -5.24 12.29
CA TRP A 134 4.52 -5.02 12.38
C TRP A 134 4.92 -4.32 13.70
N LEU A 135 4.08 -3.40 14.18
CA LEU A 135 4.28 -2.62 15.41
C LEU A 135 2.94 -2.32 16.08
N ALA A 136 2.84 -2.63 17.36
CA ALA A 136 1.79 -2.16 18.26
C ALA A 136 2.41 -1.25 19.33
N ALA A 137 1.72 -0.14 19.63
CA ALA A 137 2.10 0.79 20.69
C ALA A 137 0.87 1.18 21.49
N LEU A 138 1.09 1.55 22.76
CA LEU A 138 0.04 2.04 23.66
C LEU A 138 -0.28 3.51 23.34
N VAL A 139 -0.98 3.72 22.23
CA VAL A 139 -1.41 5.04 21.75
C VAL A 139 -2.93 5.07 21.57
N PRO A 140 -3.56 6.26 21.63
CA PRO A 140 -4.97 6.41 21.33
C PRO A 140 -5.28 6.20 19.84
N PHE A 141 -6.42 5.58 19.56
CA PHE A 141 -7.04 5.54 18.23
C PHE A 141 -7.58 6.90 17.80
N LYS A 142 -8.09 7.71 18.75
CA LYS A 142 -8.68 9.04 18.50
C LYS A 142 -7.95 10.16 19.27
N PRO A 143 -6.67 10.46 18.95
CA PRO A 143 -5.84 11.41 19.72
C PRO A 143 -6.34 12.87 19.68
N ASP A 144 -7.14 13.23 18.67
CA ASP A 144 -7.71 14.56 18.49
C ASP A 144 -8.85 14.85 19.49
N VAL A 145 -9.61 13.83 19.89
CA VAL A 145 -10.73 13.96 20.85
C VAL A 145 -10.43 13.36 22.23
N ASP A 146 -9.55 12.36 22.31
CA ASP A 146 -9.08 11.73 23.55
C ASP A 146 -7.55 11.62 23.54
N PRO A 147 -6.82 12.75 23.71
CA PRO A 147 -5.36 12.81 23.61
C PRO A 147 -4.64 11.97 24.68
N THR A 148 -5.30 11.70 25.80
CA THR A 148 -4.76 10.86 26.87
C THR A 148 -4.92 9.36 26.60
N GLY A 149 -5.83 8.99 25.69
CA GLY A 149 -6.22 7.60 25.47
C GLY A 149 -7.00 6.98 26.63
N ALA A 150 -7.68 7.78 27.45
CA ALA A 150 -8.44 7.27 28.60
C ALA A 150 -9.60 6.36 28.19
N LYS A 151 -10.11 6.51 26.96
CA LYS A 151 -11.15 5.66 26.35
C LYS A 151 -10.72 5.04 25.03
N SER A 152 -9.93 5.79 24.25
CA SER A 152 -9.47 5.41 22.92
C SER A 152 -8.08 4.80 22.92
N GLY A 153 -7.44 4.65 24.08
CA GLY A 153 -6.13 4.00 24.19
C GLY A 153 -6.18 2.55 23.71
N PHE A 154 -5.07 2.09 23.13
CA PHE A 154 -4.97 0.73 22.57
C PHE A 154 -5.38 -0.35 23.58
N LYS A 155 -4.97 -0.24 24.85
CA LYS A 155 -5.34 -1.22 25.87
C LYS A 155 -6.82 -1.11 26.21
N GLU A 156 -7.32 0.10 26.35
CA GLU A 156 -8.69 0.43 26.79
C GLU A 156 -9.72 -0.07 25.78
N VAL A 157 -9.46 0.11 24.48
CA VAL A 157 -10.31 -0.40 23.40
C VAL A 157 -10.38 -1.94 23.45
N PHE A 158 -9.24 -2.62 23.56
CA PHE A 158 -9.20 -4.08 23.63
C PHE A 158 -9.80 -4.63 24.93
N ALA A 159 -9.66 -3.90 26.05
CA ALA A 159 -10.34 -4.24 27.30
C ALA A 159 -11.86 -4.15 27.15
N GLY A 160 -12.36 -3.13 26.44
CA GLY A 160 -13.79 -2.99 26.14
C GLY A 160 -14.35 -4.14 25.29
N ILE A 161 -13.59 -4.65 24.32
CA ILE A 161 -13.98 -5.84 23.53
C ILE A 161 -14.20 -7.03 24.47
N VAL A 162 -13.24 -7.28 25.36
CA VAL A 162 -13.32 -8.38 26.33
C VAL A 162 -14.45 -8.17 27.33
N GLU A 163 -14.64 -6.96 27.84
CA GLU A 163 -15.74 -6.61 28.75
C GLU A 163 -17.11 -6.97 28.14
N ARG A 164 -17.29 -6.74 26.84
CA ARG A 164 -18.51 -7.10 26.10
C ARG A 164 -18.62 -8.59 25.72
N GLY A 165 -17.64 -9.42 26.11
CA GLY A 165 -17.62 -10.86 25.82
C GLY A 165 -17.05 -11.21 24.45
N GLY A 166 -16.37 -10.28 23.77
CA GLY A 166 -15.63 -10.53 22.53
C GLY A 166 -14.20 -11.02 22.79
N HIS A 167 -13.70 -11.88 21.92
CA HIS A 167 -12.31 -12.35 21.94
C HIS A 167 -11.42 -11.45 21.09
N ALA A 168 -10.17 -11.26 21.50
CA ALA A 168 -9.18 -10.56 20.71
C ALA A 168 -7.87 -11.34 20.61
N SER A 169 -7.31 -11.41 19.41
CA SER A 169 -6.09 -12.15 19.09
C SER A 169 -5.16 -11.25 18.29
N ILE A 170 -3.94 -11.06 18.75
CA ILE A 170 -2.97 -10.17 18.14
C ILE A 170 -1.70 -10.96 17.85
N LEU A 171 -1.30 -10.93 16.58
CA LEU A 171 -0.08 -11.54 16.06
C LEU A 171 0.88 -10.41 15.66
N GLY A 172 1.87 -10.14 16.51
CA GLY A 172 2.83 -9.06 16.27
C GLY A 172 4.19 -9.59 15.84
N TRP A 173 4.84 -8.92 14.91
CA TRP A 173 6.20 -9.30 14.49
C TRP A 173 7.20 -9.27 15.65
N ALA A 174 7.89 -10.38 15.88
CA ALA A 174 8.98 -10.48 16.82
C ALA A 174 10.24 -9.82 16.22
N SER A 175 10.32 -8.50 16.34
CA SER A 175 11.44 -7.73 15.81
C SER A 175 12.76 -8.11 16.49
N ILE A 176 13.71 -8.70 15.75
CA ILE A 176 15.00 -9.14 16.29
C ILE A 176 16.04 -7.99 16.33
N ALA A 177 15.74 -6.82 15.74
CA ALA A 177 16.68 -5.69 15.75
C ALA A 177 16.00 -4.33 15.63
N GLY A 178 16.11 -3.49 16.66
CA GLY A 178 15.79 -2.06 16.56
C GLY A 178 15.19 -1.45 17.84
N GLY A 179 15.10 -0.12 17.86
CA GLY A 179 14.49 0.64 18.95
C GLY A 179 12.97 0.47 19.10
N TYR A 180 12.32 -0.33 18.25
CA TYR A 180 10.86 -0.51 18.23
C TYR A 180 10.36 -1.67 19.09
N MET A 181 11.19 -2.70 19.36
CA MET A 181 10.78 -3.88 20.13
C MET A 181 10.23 -3.56 21.54
N PRO A 182 10.75 -2.56 22.28
CA PRO A 182 10.17 -2.18 23.57
C PRO A 182 8.69 -1.76 23.51
N TYR A 183 8.22 -1.19 22.39
CA TYR A 183 6.81 -0.83 22.23
C TYR A 183 5.94 -2.07 22.07
N ASN A 184 6.36 -3.01 21.22
CA ASN A 184 5.69 -4.29 21.01
C ASN A 184 5.57 -5.09 22.32
N ILE A 185 6.64 -5.17 23.11
CA ILE A 185 6.63 -5.86 24.41
C ILE A 185 5.63 -5.19 25.37
N LYS A 186 5.67 -3.86 25.49
CA LYS A 186 4.73 -3.12 26.35
C LYS A 186 3.27 -3.33 25.94
N ALA A 187 2.98 -3.28 24.64
CA ALA A 187 1.65 -3.51 24.11
C ALA A 187 1.18 -4.95 24.38
N ARG A 188 2.05 -5.94 24.13
CA ARG A 188 1.77 -7.35 24.41
C ARG A 188 1.45 -7.60 25.88
N ASP A 189 2.29 -7.11 26.78
CA ASP A 189 2.12 -7.32 28.22
C ASP A 189 0.86 -6.60 28.72
N ALA A 190 0.55 -5.42 28.19
CA ALA A 190 -0.68 -4.71 28.50
C ALA A 190 -1.95 -5.47 28.04
N ILE A 191 -1.95 -6.00 26.82
CA ILE A 191 -3.08 -6.79 26.30
C ILE A 191 -3.26 -8.08 27.10
N ASN A 192 -2.19 -8.82 27.35
CA ASN A 192 -2.24 -10.07 28.11
C ASN A 192 -2.57 -9.86 29.61
N SER A 193 -2.51 -8.62 30.10
CA SER A 193 -2.95 -8.26 31.47
C SER A 193 -4.46 -8.02 31.60
N ILE A 194 -5.19 -7.96 30.48
CA ILE A 194 -6.65 -7.74 30.49
C ILE A 194 -7.33 -8.97 31.13
N PRO A 195 -8.17 -8.80 32.18
CA PRO A 195 -8.87 -9.91 32.79
C PRO A 195 -9.87 -10.53 31.83
N LYS A 196 -10.14 -11.83 31.98
CA LYS A 196 -11.18 -12.51 31.19
C LYS A 196 -12.55 -11.89 31.46
N SER A 197 -13.41 -11.90 30.45
CA SER A 197 -14.80 -11.47 30.57
C SER A 197 -15.54 -12.30 31.61
N SER A 198 -16.35 -11.65 32.44
CA SER A 198 -17.27 -12.32 33.36
C SER A 198 -18.50 -12.92 32.66
N ILE A 199 -18.77 -12.53 31.40
CA ILE A 199 -19.94 -12.97 30.62
C ILE A 199 -19.74 -14.43 30.17
N ASN A 200 -18.65 -14.69 29.45
CA ASN A 200 -18.41 -15.95 28.77
C ASN A 200 -16.94 -16.42 28.84
N GLY A 201 -16.10 -15.75 29.63
CA GLY A 201 -14.68 -16.08 29.74
C GLY A 201 -13.82 -15.60 28.56
N ALA A 202 -14.36 -14.75 27.67
CA ALA A 202 -13.60 -14.16 26.57
C ALA A 202 -12.30 -13.50 27.04
N LYS A 203 -11.29 -13.50 26.18
CA LYS A 203 -9.95 -13.02 26.51
C LYS A 203 -9.32 -12.28 25.33
N ALA A 204 -8.41 -11.36 25.65
CA ALA A 204 -7.47 -10.81 24.69
C ALA A 204 -6.12 -11.52 24.82
N GLN A 205 -5.51 -11.82 23.69
CA GLN A 205 -4.23 -12.50 23.62
C GLN A 205 -3.34 -11.83 22.57
N PHE A 206 -2.13 -11.48 22.97
CA PHE A 206 -1.09 -10.99 22.08
C PHE A 206 0.12 -11.93 22.16
N ILE A 207 0.43 -12.55 21.03
CA ILE A 207 1.63 -13.36 20.80
C ILE A 207 2.55 -12.73 19.75
N PHE A 208 3.83 -13.09 19.82
CA PHE A 208 4.80 -12.73 18.79
C PHE A 208 4.88 -13.78 17.69
N ASP A 209 5.14 -13.31 16.47
CA ASP A 209 5.41 -14.10 15.28
C ASP A 209 6.83 -13.83 14.78
N ASP A 210 7.66 -14.88 14.70
CA ASP A 210 9.03 -14.82 14.21
C ASP A 210 9.30 -15.75 13.03
N ARG A 211 8.22 -16.17 12.36
CA ARG A 211 8.20 -17.12 11.23
C ARG A 211 8.73 -16.51 9.92
N VAL A 212 9.72 -15.64 10.04
CA VAL A 212 10.48 -14.98 8.97
C VAL A 212 11.97 -14.98 9.32
N ASN A 213 12.82 -15.09 8.29
CA ASN A 213 14.27 -15.06 8.50
C ASN A 213 14.74 -13.69 9.06
N LEU A 214 15.92 -13.65 9.69
CA LEU A 214 16.51 -12.46 10.35
C LEU A 214 16.57 -11.16 9.52
N ILE A 215 16.51 -11.25 8.20
CA ILE A 215 16.56 -10.09 7.29
C ILE A 215 15.18 -9.69 6.74
N ALA A 216 14.12 -10.38 7.15
CA ALA A 216 12.75 -10.23 6.72
C ALA A 216 11.85 -9.82 7.90
N SER A 217 10.61 -9.39 7.60
CA SER A 217 9.63 -9.02 8.62
C SER A 217 8.24 -9.54 8.31
N HIS A 218 7.43 -9.71 9.37
CA HIS A 218 5.98 -9.77 9.21
C HIS A 218 5.46 -8.34 9.02
N HIS A 219 5.17 -7.98 7.77
CA HIS A 219 4.88 -6.61 7.39
C HIS A 219 3.38 -6.35 7.10
N GLN A 220 2.55 -7.39 7.21
CA GLN A 220 1.09 -7.29 7.15
C GLN A 220 0.54 -6.41 8.28
N LYS A 221 -0.53 -5.66 7.98
CA LYS A 221 -1.20 -4.72 8.89
C LYS A 221 -2.70 -4.87 8.71
N THR A 222 -3.30 -5.68 9.56
CA THR A 222 -4.60 -6.25 9.23
C THR A 222 -5.34 -6.65 10.49
N LEU A 223 -6.47 -6.00 10.74
CA LEU A 223 -7.49 -6.23 11.75
C LEU A 223 -8.78 -6.93 11.22
N VAL A 224 -9.13 -8.17 11.56
CA VAL A 224 -10.46 -8.74 11.25
C VAL A 224 -11.39 -8.60 12.46
N ILE A 225 -12.65 -8.24 12.25
CA ILE A 225 -13.76 -8.43 13.19
C ILE A 225 -14.70 -9.47 12.58
N ALA A 226 -14.80 -10.65 13.18
CA ALA A 226 -15.70 -11.71 12.76
C ALA A 226 -16.83 -11.87 13.79
N ALA A 227 -18.06 -11.68 13.32
CA ALA A 227 -19.25 -11.84 14.14
C ALA A 227 -19.44 -13.29 14.61
N SER A 228 -20.02 -13.48 15.80
CA SER A 228 -20.31 -14.82 16.34
C SER A 228 -21.34 -15.61 15.55
N ASN A 229 -22.28 -14.93 14.86
CA ASN A 229 -23.34 -15.56 14.08
C ASN A 229 -23.33 -15.08 12.62
N SER A 230 -22.35 -15.56 11.84
CA SER A 230 -22.13 -15.18 10.44
C SER A 230 -23.23 -15.60 9.43
N SER A 231 -24.32 -16.20 9.92
CA SER A 231 -25.40 -16.77 9.09
C SER A 231 -26.49 -15.75 8.73
N GLU A 232 -26.53 -14.58 9.37
CA GLU A 232 -27.45 -13.50 8.99
C GLU A 232 -26.85 -12.62 7.88
N ASN A 233 -27.69 -12.14 6.96
CA ASN A 233 -27.24 -11.38 5.78
C ASN A 233 -26.47 -10.09 6.12
N ASP A 234 -26.68 -9.54 7.32
CA ASP A 234 -26.09 -8.29 7.79
C ASP A 234 -24.82 -8.49 8.65
N ASP A 235 -24.55 -9.72 9.13
CA ASP A 235 -23.43 -10.06 10.03
C ASP A 235 -22.24 -10.69 9.28
N GLN A 236 -21.67 -9.94 8.34
CA GLN A 236 -20.48 -10.38 7.57
C GLN A 236 -19.17 -9.95 8.26
N PRO A 237 -18.10 -10.75 8.21
CA PRO A 237 -16.83 -10.39 8.85
C PRO A 237 -16.23 -9.14 8.20
N VAL A 238 -15.89 -8.15 9.02
CA VAL A 238 -15.09 -7.00 8.61
C VAL A 238 -13.64 -7.45 8.64
N ALA A 239 -13.15 -7.96 7.52
CA ALA A 239 -11.84 -8.56 7.47
C ALA A 239 -10.76 -7.58 7.03
N TYR A 240 -9.74 -7.46 7.87
CA TYR A 240 -8.41 -7.07 7.44
C TYR A 240 -7.47 -8.23 7.91
N VAL A 241 -6.93 -8.98 6.94
CA VAL A 241 -6.39 -10.37 6.91
C VAL A 241 -5.12 -10.79 7.73
N GLY A 242 -5.16 -11.95 8.42
CA GLY A 242 -3.97 -12.70 8.94
C GLY A 242 -4.29 -14.12 9.48
N LEU A 243 -3.28 -15.00 9.67
CA LEU A 243 -3.33 -16.46 9.93
C LEU A 243 -2.26 -17.02 10.94
N ASP A 244 -2.37 -18.33 11.25
CA ASP A 244 -1.94 -19.21 12.37
C ASP A 244 -0.51 -19.85 12.35
N ASP A 245 -0.03 -20.44 13.47
CA ASP A 245 1.33 -20.77 14.02
C ASP A 245 2.12 -22.00 13.46
N ASP A 246 3.47 -22.10 13.53
CA ASP A 246 4.28 -22.47 14.73
C ASP A 246 5.82 -22.21 14.54
N LEU A 247 6.58 -22.15 15.66
CA LEU A 247 8.03 -21.88 15.90
C LEU A 247 8.40 -20.44 16.28
N LEU A 248 9.00 -20.29 17.49
CA LEU A 248 9.64 -19.04 17.95
C LEU A 248 10.96 -19.25 18.71
N ASN A 249 11.95 -18.38 18.44
CA ASN A 249 13.08 -18.04 19.32
C ASN A 249 12.67 -17.06 20.44
N PHE A 250 11.45 -16.51 20.40
CA PHE A 250 10.86 -15.71 21.47
C PHE A 250 9.93 -16.56 22.34
N LYS A 251 10.05 -16.42 23.66
CA LYS A 251 9.13 -17.09 24.58
C LYS A 251 7.82 -16.32 24.66
N ASN A 252 6.80 -16.77 23.92
CA ASN A 252 5.42 -16.34 24.14
C ASN A 252 4.93 -16.80 25.53
N PRO A 253 4.01 -16.04 26.16
CA PRO A 253 3.27 -16.58 27.29
C PRO A 253 2.48 -17.83 26.86
N PRO A 254 2.10 -18.72 27.78
CA PRO A 254 1.21 -19.83 27.47
C PRO A 254 -0.04 -19.34 26.73
N TYR A 255 -0.38 -19.98 25.62
CA TYR A 255 -1.55 -19.67 24.81
C TYR A 255 -2.36 -20.93 24.51
N GLU A 256 -3.59 -20.73 24.03
CA GLU A 256 -4.48 -21.80 23.58
C GLU A 256 -4.88 -21.45 22.15
N ASP A 257 -5.00 -22.44 21.29
CA ASP A 257 -5.44 -22.24 19.91
C ASP A 257 -6.80 -21.54 19.88
N LEU A 258 -7.00 -20.67 18.89
CA LEU A 258 -8.32 -20.09 18.67
C LEU A 258 -9.25 -21.21 18.19
N PRO A 259 -10.45 -21.36 18.77
CA PRO A 259 -11.42 -22.27 18.20
C PRO A 259 -11.65 -21.88 16.73
N PRO A 260 -11.72 -22.86 15.82
CA PRO A 260 -11.88 -22.58 14.39
C PRO A 260 -13.12 -21.70 14.17
N LEU A 261 -13.08 -20.85 13.15
CA LEU A 261 -14.29 -20.18 12.69
C LEU A 261 -15.20 -21.25 12.08
N ASP A 262 -16.41 -21.43 12.62
CA ASP A 262 -17.52 -22.08 11.91
C ASP A 262 -18.08 -21.10 10.87
N TYR A 263 -17.18 -20.61 10.02
CA TYR A 263 -17.45 -19.65 8.95
C TYR A 263 -17.06 -20.32 7.65
N ALA A 264 -18.06 -20.81 6.93
CA ALA A 264 -17.92 -21.14 5.53
C ALA A 264 -18.53 -20.00 4.72
N SER A 265 -17.72 -19.04 4.29
CA SER A 265 -18.12 -18.20 3.15
C SER A 265 -18.13 -19.10 1.92
N SER A 266 -19.25 -19.79 1.68
CA SER A 266 -19.45 -20.59 0.46
C SER A 266 -19.80 -19.73 -0.75
N ASN A 267 -19.94 -18.41 -0.58
CA ASN A 267 -20.39 -17.52 -1.65
C ASN A 267 -19.22 -16.63 -2.10
N THR A 268 -18.87 -16.74 -3.38
CA THR A 268 -17.95 -15.80 -4.05
C THR A 268 -18.61 -14.43 -4.30
N THR A 269 -19.85 -14.23 -3.85
CA THR A 269 -20.65 -13.03 -4.11
C THR A 269 -21.38 -12.58 -2.85
N SER A 270 -21.18 -11.31 -2.50
CA SER A 270 -21.91 -10.57 -1.47
C SER A 270 -23.01 -9.70 -2.11
N LYS A 271 -23.88 -9.11 -1.28
CA LYS A 271 -24.94 -8.15 -1.71
C LYS A 271 -24.79 -6.78 -1.04
N LEU A 272 -23.65 -6.52 -0.42
CA LEU A 272 -23.43 -5.31 0.38
C LEU A 272 -23.04 -4.10 -0.49
N GLY A 273 -22.46 -4.32 -1.66
CA GLY A 273 -22.04 -3.30 -2.60
C GLY A 273 -21.80 -3.89 -3.98
N ASN A 274 -21.04 -3.19 -4.82
CA ASN A 274 -20.77 -3.57 -6.21
C ASN A 274 -19.27 -3.78 -6.49
N GLN A 275 -18.42 -3.80 -5.46
CA GLN A 275 -16.97 -3.91 -5.65
C GLN A 275 -16.52 -5.36 -5.79
N SER A 276 -15.60 -5.61 -6.71
CA SER A 276 -14.88 -6.88 -6.83
C SER A 276 -13.51 -6.77 -6.17
N ILE A 277 -13.12 -7.78 -5.38
CA ILE A 277 -11.88 -7.78 -4.59
C ILE A 277 -11.10 -9.07 -4.76
N GLN A 278 -9.82 -8.94 -5.11
CA GLN A 278 -8.84 -10.01 -5.06
C GLN A 278 -7.81 -9.75 -3.97
N ILE A 279 -7.66 -10.69 -3.03
CA ILE A 279 -6.57 -10.66 -2.06
C ILE A 279 -5.31 -11.28 -2.67
N THR A 280 -4.20 -10.54 -2.60
CA THR A 280 -2.88 -10.98 -3.06
C THR A 280 -1.87 -10.88 -1.92
N ARG A 281 -0.88 -11.77 -1.93
CA ARG A 281 0.07 -11.96 -0.82
C ARG A 281 1.50 -12.13 -1.32
N THR A 282 2.43 -11.79 -0.44
CA THR A 282 3.80 -12.28 -0.49
C THR A 282 4.05 -13.14 0.73
N LEU A 283 4.48 -14.38 0.50
CA LEU A 283 4.94 -15.33 1.51
C LEU A 283 6.22 -15.96 0.98
N SER A 284 7.34 -15.76 1.67
CA SER A 284 8.63 -16.21 1.15
C SER A 284 8.70 -17.74 1.01
N CYS A 285 9.07 -18.22 -0.18
CA CYS A 285 9.36 -19.65 -0.44
C CYS A 285 10.61 -20.17 0.31
N LYS A 286 11.42 -19.27 0.87
CA LYS A 286 12.57 -19.60 1.71
C LYS A 286 12.14 -20.04 3.10
N TYR A 287 11.00 -19.56 3.59
CA TYR A 287 10.46 -20.01 4.86
C TYR A 287 9.85 -21.41 4.68
N LYS A 288 10.19 -22.34 5.56
CA LYS A 288 9.87 -23.77 5.42
C LYS A 288 8.71 -24.25 6.28
N HIS A 289 8.09 -23.35 7.04
CA HIS A 289 7.02 -23.71 7.98
C HIS A 289 5.66 -23.14 7.61
N TYR A 290 5.47 -22.65 6.38
CA TYR A 290 4.12 -22.44 5.82
C TYR A 290 3.53 -23.76 5.29
N LYS A 291 3.78 -24.89 5.95
CA LYS A 291 3.51 -26.23 5.37
C LYS A 291 2.01 -26.45 5.13
N GLU A 292 1.21 -25.83 5.97
CA GLU A 292 -0.22 -25.97 6.12
C GLU A 292 -1.02 -25.16 5.08
N PHE A 293 -0.54 -23.99 4.65
CA PHE A 293 -1.29 -23.14 3.70
C PHE A 293 -0.49 -22.59 2.51
N ALA A 294 0.85 -22.53 2.58
CA ALA A 294 1.69 -22.03 1.48
C ALA A 294 3.08 -22.70 1.46
N PRO A 295 3.18 -24.04 1.30
CA PRO A 295 4.43 -24.80 1.51
C PRO A 295 5.57 -24.41 0.55
N LYS A 296 5.26 -23.72 -0.53
CA LYS A 296 6.23 -23.19 -1.51
C LYS A 296 6.22 -21.65 -1.56
N GLY A 297 5.63 -20.99 -0.57
CA GLY A 297 5.40 -19.56 -0.57
C GLY A 297 4.32 -19.12 -1.56
N GLU A 298 4.16 -17.81 -1.68
CA GLU A 298 3.21 -17.15 -2.58
C GLU A 298 3.82 -15.82 -3.02
N ILE A 299 3.78 -15.52 -4.31
CA ILE A 299 4.17 -14.20 -4.87
C ILE A 299 3.04 -13.65 -5.77
N SER A 300 1.79 -13.94 -5.41
CA SER A 300 0.60 -13.48 -6.15
C SER A 300 0.57 -11.96 -6.23
N LEU A 301 1.03 -11.26 -5.20
CA LEU A 301 1.12 -9.80 -5.19
C LEU A 301 2.02 -9.25 -6.31
N PHE A 302 3.21 -9.83 -6.47
CA PHE A 302 4.13 -9.46 -7.53
C PHE A 302 3.56 -9.77 -8.93
N ARG A 303 2.89 -10.91 -9.08
CA ARG A 303 2.23 -11.29 -10.35
C ARG A 303 1.06 -10.38 -10.69
N ALA A 304 0.23 -10.03 -9.72
CA ALA A 304 -0.90 -9.12 -9.91
C ALA A 304 -0.41 -7.74 -10.32
N ARG A 305 0.64 -7.22 -9.67
CA ARG A 305 1.27 -5.93 -10.05
C ARG A 305 1.74 -5.92 -11.51
N LEU A 306 2.42 -6.99 -11.96
CA LEU A 306 2.86 -7.12 -13.35
C LEU A 306 1.68 -7.16 -14.34
N LYS A 307 0.63 -7.93 -14.02
CA LYS A 307 -0.57 -8.03 -14.86
C LYS A 307 -1.28 -6.68 -14.98
N ALA A 308 -1.52 -6.02 -13.84
CA ALA A 308 -2.20 -4.73 -13.78
C ALA A 308 -1.45 -3.66 -14.60
N ILE A 309 -0.12 -3.55 -14.44
CA ILE A 309 0.70 -2.59 -15.22
C ILE A 309 0.53 -2.83 -16.72
N LYS A 310 0.60 -4.08 -17.17
CA LYS A 310 0.51 -4.44 -18.59
C LYS A 310 -0.85 -4.13 -19.22
N ASN A 311 -1.90 -4.02 -18.41
CA ASN A 311 -3.24 -3.67 -18.87
C ASN A 311 -3.49 -2.16 -19.00
N ALA A 312 -2.61 -1.32 -18.43
CA ALA A 312 -2.77 0.12 -18.43
C ALA A 312 -2.96 0.68 -19.85
N LYS A 313 -3.93 1.58 -19.99
CA LYS A 313 -4.33 2.23 -21.25
C LYS A 313 -4.00 3.72 -21.26
N ASN A 314 -4.15 4.40 -20.13
CA ASN A 314 -4.11 5.86 -20.05
C ASN A 314 -3.09 6.35 -19.04
N PHE A 315 -3.08 5.86 -17.79
CA PHE A 315 -2.11 6.31 -16.80
C PHE A 315 -1.91 5.31 -15.67
N ILE A 316 -0.79 5.50 -14.98
CA ILE A 316 -0.46 4.80 -13.74
C ILE A 316 -0.11 5.83 -12.67
N TYR A 317 -0.76 5.73 -11.52
CA TYR A 317 -0.46 6.52 -10.32
C TYR A 317 0.02 5.60 -9.20
N ILE A 318 1.15 5.93 -8.59
CA ILE A 318 1.78 5.15 -7.53
C ILE A 318 2.08 6.08 -6.36
N GLU A 319 1.62 5.73 -5.16
CA GLU A 319 2.24 6.26 -3.94
C GLU A 319 2.87 5.12 -3.15
N ASP A 320 4.16 5.23 -2.87
CA ASP A 320 4.88 4.20 -2.15
C ASP A 320 5.98 4.78 -1.25
N GLN A 321 6.19 4.17 -0.10
CA GLN A 321 7.32 4.50 0.77
C GLN A 321 8.67 4.30 0.07
N TYR A 322 8.74 3.35 -0.85
CA TYR A 322 9.93 3.09 -1.66
C TYR A 322 9.52 3.01 -3.12
N PHE A 323 10.36 3.51 -4.01
CA PHE A 323 10.22 3.26 -5.45
C PHE A 323 11.54 2.77 -6.04
N VAL A 324 12.02 1.66 -5.48
CA VAL A 324 13.37 1.15 -5.75
C VAL A 324 13.35 -0.09 -6.65
N LEU A 325 14.47 -0.33 -7.32
CA LEU A 325 14.57 -1.29 -8.44
C LEU A 325 13.99 -2.68 -8.13
N VAL A 326 12.94 -3.01 -8.88
CA VAL A 326 12.47 -4.38 -9.13
C VAL A 326 12.48 -4.55 -10.65
N PRO A 327 13.50 -5.22 -11.23
CA PRO A 327 13.73 -5.21 -12.69
C PRO A 327 12.50 -5.56 -13.50
N GLU A 328 11.75 -6.58 -13.09
CA GLU A 328 10.57 -7.03 -13.81
C GLU A 328 9.43 -6.00 -13.79
N LEU A 329 9.30 -5.23 -12.70
CA LEU A 329 8.32 -4.13 -12.65
C LEU A 329 8.79 -2.93 -13.48
N LEU A 330 10.10 -2.64 -13.49
CA LEU A 330 10.67 -1.62 -14.37
C LEU A 330 10.45 -1.98 -15.84
N ASP A 331 10.71 -3.24 -16.22
CA ASP A 331 10.50 -3.72 -17.58
C ASP A 331 9.03 -3.57 -17.99
N ALA A 332 8.10 -3.96 -17.11
CA ALA A 332 6.66 -3.80 -17.34
C ALA A 332 6.25 -2.32 -17.49
N LEU A 333 6.80 -1.41 -16.66
CA LEU A 333 6.55 0.03 -16.80
C LEU A 333 7.08 0.53 -18.16
N MET A 334 8.33 0.21 -18.50
CA MET A 334 8.96 0.62 -19.76
C MET A 334 8.23 0.09 -20.99
N GLU A 335 7.60 -1.09 -20.90
CA GLU A 335 6.77 -1.67 -21.95
C GLU A 335 5.50 -0.85 -22.22
N VAL A 336 4.88 -0.28 -21.18
CA VAL A 336 3.61 0.46 -21.29
C VAL A 336 3.77 1.97 -21.45
N MET A 337 4.92 2.54 -21.07
CA MET A 337 5.21 3.98 -21.20
C MET A 337 4.93 4.57 -22.60
N PRO A 338 5.17 3.87 -23.74
CA PRO A 338 4.76 4.38 -25.05
C PRO A 338 3.24 4.54 -25.22
N LYS A 339 2.44 3.72 -24.53
CA LYS A 339 0.98 3.57 -24.73
C LYS A 339 0.16 4.46 -23.80
N ILE A 340 0.63 4.68 -22.57
CA ILE A 340 -0.07 5.48 -21.55
C ILE A 340 0.32 6.95 -21.67
N GLN A 341 -0.55 7.89 -21.31
CA GLN A 341 -0.27 9.32 -21.26
C GLN A 341 0.69 9.67 -20.13
N ARG A 342 0.54 9.07 -18.93
CA ARG A 342 1.32 9.49 -17.75
C ARG A 342 1.69 8.35 -16.81
N LEU A 343 2.88 8.47 -16.21
CA LEU A 343 3.27 7.73 -15.01
C LEU A 343 3.60 8.75 -13.91
N ILE A 344 2.83 8.71 -12.83
CA ILE A 344 2.98 9.62 -11.69
C ILE A 344 3.37 8.79 -10.47
N VAL A 345 4.47 9.16 -9.82
CA VAL A 345 4.98 8.50 -8.63
C VAL A 345 5.13 9.51 -7.50
N VAL A 346 4.58 9.21 -6.33
CA VAL A 346 4.81 9.96 -5.10
C VAL A 346 5.54 9.03 -4.13
N THR A 347 6.79 9.33 -3.82
CA THR A 347 7.63 8.45 -3.00
C THR A 347 8.42 9.23 -1.97
N LYS A 348 8.75 8.56 -0.86
CA LYS A 348 9.66 9.12 0.14
C LYS A 348 11.05 9.32 -0.46
N GLU A 349 11.60 10.52 -0.27
CA GLU A 349 12.98 10.84 -0.62
C GLU A 349 13.99 9.95 0.14
N GLN A 350 15.04 9.51 -0.57
CA GLN A 350 16.15 8.76 0.03
C GLN A 350 17.37 9.69 0.09
N THR A 351 17.64 10.25 1.27
CA THR A 351 18.59 11.38 1.42
C THR A 351 19.88 11.07 2.16
N ASN A 352 19.93 9.98 2.94
CA ASN A 352 21.09 9.69 3.79
C ASN A 352 21.98 8.61 3.17
N ALA A 353 23.16 9.00 2.67
CA ALA A 353 24.12 8.08 2.06
C ALA A 353 24.74 7.08 3.06
N PHE A 354 24.82 7.40 4.35
CA PHE A 354 25.47 6.52 5.32
C PHE A 354 24.53 5.47 5.90
N SER A 355 23.22 5.75 5.98
CA SER A 355 22.21 4.77 6.42
C SER A 355 21.45 4.12 5.26
N ASN A 356 21.26 4.82 4.13
CA ASN A 356 20.36 4.42 3.05
C ASN A 356 21.03 4.40 1.65
N ALA A 357 22.37 4.41 1.51
CA ALA A 357 23.04 4.43 0.20
C ALA A 357 22.53 3.35 -0.78
N GLY A 358 22.25 2.15 -0.28
CA GLY A 358 21.68 1.08 -1.10
C GLY A 358 20.32 1.46 -1.70
N TYR A 359 19.43 2.06 -0.90
CA TYR A 359 18.13 2.54 -1.37
C TYR A 359 18.26 3.70 -2.35
N ILE A 360 19.21 4.63 -2.13
CA ILE A 360 19.49 5.74 -3.07
C ILE A 360 19.90 5.17 -4.44
N LYS A 361 20.83 4.20 -4.44
CA LYS A 361 21.26 3.54 -5.67
C LYS A 361 20.10 2.84 -6.38
N TYR A 362 19.31 2.05 -5.67
CA TYR A 362 18.20 1.32 -6.28
C TYR A 362 17.04 2.22 -6.72
N LEU A 363 16.81 3.35 -6.05
CA LEU A 363 15.90 4.39 -6.53
C LEU A 363 16.39 4.95 -7.86
N TYR A 364 17.66 5.35 -7.94
CA TYR A 364 18.25 5.86 -9.17
C TYR A 364 18.15 4.85 -10.32
N GLN A 365 18.50 3.58 -10.09
CA GLN A 365 18.42 2.53 -11.11
C GLN A 365 16.99 2.25 -11.60
N ASN A 366 15.98 2.52 -10.78
CA ASN A 366 14.57 2.38 -11.16
C ASN A 366 14.06 3.60 -11.93
N VAL A 367 14.47 4.80 -11.51
CA VAL A 367 13.97 6.09 -12.00
C VAL A 367 14.66 6.54 -13.27
N GLU A 368 15.98 6.39 -13.35
CA GLU A 368 16.79 6.92 -14.45
C GLU A 368 16.32 6.42 -15.83
N PRO A 369 16.09 5.10 -16.05
CA PRO A 369 15.72 4.61 -17.38
C PRO A 369 14.39 5.18 -17.87
N ILE A 370 13.44 5.36 -16.95
CA ILE A 370 12.12 5.93 -17.23
C ILE A 370 12.25 7.43 -17.54
N ARG A 371 12.94 8.17 -16.66
CA ARG A 371 13.08 9.63 -16.75
C ARG A 371 13.87 10.06 -17.98
N SER A 372 14.95 9.36 -18.30
CA SER A 372 15.79 9.67 -19.45
C SER A 372 15.06 9.43 -20.77
N LYS A 373 14.16 8.43 -20.83
CA LYS A 373 13.42 8.10 -22.05
C LYS A 373 12.08 8.83 -22.19
N TYR A 374 11.40 9.14 -21.10
CA TYR A 374 10.05 9.75 -21.08
C TYR A 374 9.95 10.93 -20.09
N PRO A 375 10.80 11.97 -20.22
CA PRO A 375 10.89 13.06 -19.24
C PRO A 375 9.58 13.87 -19.06
N ASN A 376 8.75 13.92 -20.11
CA ASN A 376 7.52 14.71 -20.10
C ASN A 376 6.31 13.91 -19.55
N LYS A 377 6.32 12.59 -19.68
CA LYS A 377 5.24 11.67 -19.24
C LYS A 377 5.46 11.14 -17.83
N PHE A 378 6.71 10.97 -17.41
CA PHE A 378 7.05 10.49 -16.08
C PHE A 378 7.25 11.66 -15.12
N LYS A 379 6.50 11.64 -14.01
CA LYS A 379 6.62 12.61 -12.93
C LYS A 379 6.83 11.88 -11.60
N ILE A 380 7.80 12.36 -10.82
CA ILE A 380 8.12 11.83 -9.50
C ILE A 380 8.13 12.97 -8.48
N TYR A 381 7.44 12.77 -7.37
CA TYR A 381 7.23 13.77 -6.33
C TYR A 381 7.54 13.21 -4.93
N THR A 382 7.82 14.10 -4.00
CA THR A 382 7.89 13.85 -2.56
C THR A 382 7.20 14.99 -1.83
N THR A 383 6.91 14.82 -0.54
CA THR A 383 6.38 15.87 0.33
C THR A 383 7.42 16.99 0.52
N LYS A 384 6.94 18.23 0.75
CA LYS A 384 7.80 19.35 1.13
C LYS A 384 8.46 19.06 2.47
N ALA A 385 9.79 19.26 2.56
CA ALA A 385 10.56 18.94 3.75
C ALA A 385 10.07 19.70 5.01
N GLU A 386 9.64 20.96 4.85
CA GLU A 386 9.12 21.81 5.93
C GLU A 386 7.85 21.26 6.61
N LEU A 387 7.08 20.39 5.95
CA LEU A 387 5.87 19.79 6.50
C LEU A 387 6.17 18.62 7.44
N GLY A 388 7.38 18.07 7.41
CA GLY A 388 7.75 16.91 8.24
C GLY A 388 6.94 15.64 7.95
N LEU A 389 6.25 15.56 6.79
CA LEU A 389 5.40 14.44 6.41
C LEU A 389 6.20 13.29 5.82
N CYS A 390 5.87 12.07 6.22
CA CYS A 390 6.47 10.84 5.70
C CYS A 390 5.49 10.12 4.79
N ILE A 391 5.89 9.88 3.53
CA ILE A 391 5.13 9.00 2.63
C ILE A 391 5.34 7.56 3.09
N HIS A 392 4.28 6.96 3.62
CA HIS A 392 4.25 5.55 4.05
C HIS A 392 3.19 4.73 3.31
N THR A 393 2.50 5.34 2.35
CA THR A 393 1.51 4.71 1.47
C THR A 393 2.12 3.49 0.73
N LYS A 394 1.26 2.56 0.30
CA LYS A 394 1.54 1.55 -0.72
C LYS A 394 0.29 1.34 -1.58
N ILE A 395 0.09 2.24 -2.54
CA ILE A 395 -1.04 2.17 -3.47
C ILE A 395 -0.58 2.19 -4.92
N VAL A 396 -1.39 1.57 -5.76
CA VAL A 396 -1.29 1.69 -7.21
C VAL A 396 -2.69 1.89 -7.77
N ILE A 397 -2.89 2.95 -8.54
CA ILE A 397 -4.12 3.22 -9.31
C ILE A 397 -3.77 3.15 -10.78
N ILE A 398 -4.59 2.46 -11.57
CA ILE A 398 -4.43 2.37 -13.02
C ILE A 398 -5.77 2.71 -13.68
N ASP A 399 -5.72 3.70 -14.56
CA ASP A 399 -6.84 4.19 -15.39
C ASP A 399 -8.13 4.54 -14.61
N ASP A 400 -8.03 4.89 -13.32
CA ASP A 400 -9.18 5.07 -12.42
C ASP A 400 -10.15 3.85 -12.39
N VAL A 401 -9.66 2.65 -12.72
CA VAL A 401 -10.45 1.39 -12.68
C VAL A 401 -9.87 0.39 -11.68
N TYR A 402 -8.56 0.22 -11.67
CA TYR A 402 -7.88 -0.69 -10.75
C TYR A 402 -7.26 0.09 -9.60
N LEU A 403 -7.53 -0.35 -8.36
CA LEU A 403 -6.90 0.15 -7.15
C LEU A 403 -6.29 -1.02 -6.38
N SER A 404 -4.98 -1.01 -6.18
CA SER A 404 -4.29 -1.91 -5.24
C SER A 404 -3.91 -1.11 -3.99
N ILE A 405 -4.28 -1.61 -2.81
CA ILE A 405 -3.95 -1.01 -1.51
C ILE A 405 -3.50 -2.10 -0.54
N GLY A 406 -2.44 -1.84 0.25
CA GLY A 406 -2.01 -2.79 1.26
C GLY A 406 -0.67 -2.47 1.90
N SER A 407 0.09 -3.50 2.24
CA SER A 407 1.34 -3.38 2.98
C SER A 407 2.60 -3.39 2.11
N ALA A 408 2.51 -3.90 0.87
CA ALA A 408 3.67 -4.19 0.03
C ALA A 408 4.28 -2.96 -0.63
N ASN A 409 5.51 -2.64 -0.25
CA ASN A 409 6.31 -1.58 -0.87
C ASN A 409 6.75 -1.95 -2.30
N TRP A 410 7.10 -0.96 -3.10
CA TRP A 410 7.77 -1.14 -4.39
C TRP A 410 9.26 -1.40 -4.18
N ASN A 411 9.57 -2.62 -3.73
CA ASN A 411 10.92 -3.13 -3.56
C ASN A 411 10.95 -4.68 -3.60
N ARG A 412 12.13 -5.27 -3.78
CA ARG A 412 12.29 -6.74 -3.79
C ARG A 412 11.92 -7.42 -2.46
N ARG A 413 11.97 -6.69 -1.34
CA ARG A 413 11.65 -7.23 -0.01
C ARG A 413 10.17 -7.58 0.07
N SER A 414 9.29 -6.63 -0.26
CA SER A 414 7.85 -6.82 -0.27
C SER A 414 7.36 -7.70 -1.43
N MET A 415 8.08 -7.76 -2.55
CA MET A 415 7.69 -8.60 -3.69
C MET A 415 8.08 -10.09 -3.54
N ALA A 416 8.95 -10.45 -2.58
CA ALA A 416 9.46 -11.83 -2.49
C ALA A 416 9.79 -12.37 -1.08
N THR A 417 9.91 -11.51 -0.07
CA THR A 417 10.53 -11.89 1.21
C THR A 417 9.66 -11.59 2.43
N ASP A 418 9.32 -10.33 2.66
CA ASP A 418 8.47 -9.96 3.80
C ASP A 418 7.08 -10.54 3.59
N SER A 419 6.42 -10.93 4.68
CA SER A 419 5.01 -11.30 4.55
C SER A 419 4.21 -10.04 4.28
N GLU A 420 3.52 -9.99 3.15
CA GLU A 420 2.74 -8.83 2.72
C GLU A 420 1.34 -9.24 2.32
N LEU A 421 0.44 -8.27 2.27
CA LEU A 421 -0.93 -8.45 1.81
C LEU A 421 -1.46 -7.16 1.17
N ASN A 422 -2.12 -7.33 0.01
CA ASN A 422 -2.86 -6.27 -0.66
C ASN A 422 -4.29 -6.72 -0.98
N ALA A 423 -5.21 -5.76 -0.98
CA ALA A 423 -6.52 -5.87 -1.59
C ALA A 423 -6.49 -5.13 -2.93
N ASP A 424 -6.76 -5.87 -4.00
CA ASP A 424 -6.87 -5.36 -5.34
C ASP A 424 -8.36 -5.23 -5.69
N LEU A 425 -8.76 -4.07 -6.18
CA LEU A 425 -10.15 -3.65 -6.33
C LEU A 425 -10.44 -3.23 -7.77
N VAL A 426 -11.61 -3.66 -8.24
CA VAL A 426 -12.29 -3.10 -9.42
C VAL A 426 -13.73 -2.78 -9.02
N ASP A 427 -14.15 -1.55 -9.26
CA ASP A 427 -15.48 -1.07 -8.86
C ASP A 427 -16.52 -1.35 -9.94
N GLY A 428 -17.64 -1.97 -9.55
CA GLY A 428 -18.78 -2.17 -10.44
C GLY A 428 -19.63 -0.91 -10.63
N ASP A 429 -19.52 0.06 -9.72
CA ASP A 429 -20.10 1.39 -9.91
C ASP A 429 -19.16 2.26 -10.75
N THR A 430 -19.67 2.85 -11.83
CA THR A 430 -18.87 3.63 -12.78
C THR A 430 -19.33 5.08 -12.91
N VAL A 431 -18.42 5.92 -13.41
CA VAL A 431 -18.69 7.32 -13.78
C VAL A 431 -18.00 7.64 -15.11
N GLU A 432 -18.49 8.65 -15.82
CA GLU A 432 -17.79 9.21 -16.98
C GLU A 432 -16.73 10.20 -16.51
N SER A 433 -15.50 10.05 -17.01
CA SER A 433 -14.42 11.00 -16.76
C SER A 433 -14.53 12.22 -17.70
N PRO A 434 -13.94 13.38 -17.37
CA PRO A 434 -13.90 14.56 -18.25
C PRO A 434 -13.27 14.29 -19.62
N GLU A 435 -12.41 13.28 -19.70
CA GLU A 435 -11.75 12.78 -20.91
C GLU A 435 -12.67 11.92 -21.80
N GLY A 436 -13.90 11.64 -21.36
CA GLY A 436 -14.92 10.91 -22.11
C GLY A 436 -14.76 9.40 -22.08
N VAL A 437 -14.16 8.84 -21.01
CA VAL A 437 -14.08 7.40 -20.77
C VAL A 437 -14.80 7.02 -19.49
N THR A 438 -15.43 5.85 -19.50
CA THR A 438 -16.06 5.28 -18.31
C THR A 438 -14.98 4.71 -17.39
N VAL A 439 -15.01 5.05 -16.10
CA VAL A 439 -14.05 4.58 -15.08
C VAL A 439 -14.76 4.15 -13.80
N GLY A 440 -14.04 3.52 -12.86
CA GLY A 440 -14.58 3.11 -11.57
C GLY A 440 -14.78 4.31 -10.64
N LYS A 441 -15.92 4.35 -9.94
CA LYS A 441 -16.27 5.46 -9.05
C LYS A 441 -15.30 5.56 -7.86
N LEU A 442 -15.05 4.45 -7.17
CA LEU A 442 -14.19 4.42 -5.99
C LEU A 442 -12.71 4.74 -6.31
N PRO A 443 -12.05 4.10 -7.30
CA PRO A 443 -10.66 4.45 -7.62
C PRO A 443 -10.49 5.92 -8.04
N ARG A 444 -11.45 6.47 -8.81
CA ARG A 444 -11.47 7.89 -9.18
C ARG A 444 -11.61 8.81 -7.97
N ASP A 445 -12.62 8.61 -7.13
CA ASP A 445 -12.84 9.39 -5.91
C ASP A 445 -11.61 9.35 -5.00
N PHE A 446 -11.01 8.16 -4.83
CA PHE A 446 -9.78 8.02 -4.06
C PHE A 446 -8.63 8.87 -4.64
N ARG A 447 -8.37 8.79 -5.95
CA ARG A 447 -7.34 9.59 -6.61
C ARG A 447 -7.59 11.09 -6.42
N ILE A 448 -8.82 11.56 -6.63
CA ILE A 448 -9.17 12.98 -6.50
C ILE A 448 -8.94 13.46 -5.08
N ARG A 449 -9.36 12.70 -4.05
CA ARG A 449 -9.10 13.05 -2.65
C ARG A 449 -7.62 13.09 -2.30
N LYS A 450 -6.80 12.18 -2.86
CA LYS A 450 -5.33 12.25 -2.70
C LYS A 450 -4.78 13.51 -3.37
N PHE A 451 -5.29 13.89 -4.54
CA PHE A 451 -4.85 15.10 -5.22
C PHE A 451 -5.31 16.35 -4.46
N MET A 452 -6.50 16.34 -3.86
CA MET A 452 -6.98 17.42 -2.98
C MET A 452 -6.01 17.63 -1.80
N GLU A 453 -5.59 16.55 -1.13
CA GLU A 453 -4.61 16.61 -0.04
C GLU A 453 -3.26 17.18 -0.52
N MET A 454 -2.78 16.75 -1.69
CA MET A 454 -1.46 17.14 -2.19
C MET A 454 -1.40 18.54 -2.81
N THR A 455 -2.50 18.99 -3.42
CA THR A 455 -2.55 20.25 -4.18
C THR A 455 -3.22 21.39 -3.41
N GLY A 456 -4.12 21.08 -2.48
CA GLY A 456 -4.98 22.07 -1.82
C GLY A 456 -6.13 22.60 -2.68
N LEU A 457 -6.31 22.08 -3.90
CA LEU A 457 -7.47 22.39 -4.75
C LEU A 457 -8.71 21.67 -4.23
N SER A 458 -9.89 22.19 -4.54
CA SER A 458 -11.15 21.55 -4.16
C SER A 458 -11.39 20.27 -4.95
N TYR A 459 -12.24 19.40 -4.39
CA TYR A 459 -12.67 18.17 -5.06
C TYR A 459 -13.28 18.47 -6.44
N ASP A 460 -14.22 19.41 -6.51
CA ASP A 460 -14.95 19.75 -7.74
C ASP A 460 -14.01 20.30 -8.82
N GLU A 461 -13.02 21.11 -8.45
CA GLU A 461 -12.01 21.62 -9.39
C GLU A 461 -11.17 20.47 -9.97
N LEU A 462 -10.77 19.50 -9.14
CA LEU A 462 -9.98 18.35 -9.57
C LEU A 462 -10.79 17.32 -10.35
N ASP A 463 -12.05 17.11 -10.00
CA ASP A 463 -12.95 16.18 -10.70
C ASP A 463 -13.33 16.70 -12.09
N ALA A 464 -13.34 18.01 -12.30
CA ALA A 464 -13.58 18.63 -13.60
C ALA A 464 -12.34 18.64 -14.52
N MET A 465 -11.15 18.29 -14.01
CA MET A 465 -9.92 18.29 -14.82
C MET A 465 -9.83 17.06 -15.73
N PRO A 466 -9.44 17.26 -17.01
CA PRO A 466 -9.19 16.19 -17.97
C PRO A 466 -7.78 15.58 -17.85
#